data_AF-A0A357LL50-F1
#
_entry.id   AF-A0A357LL50-F1
#
_cell.length_a   1.000
_cell.length_b   1.000
_cell.length_c   1.000
_cell.angle_alpha   90.00
_cell.angle_beta   90.00
_cell.angle_gamma   90.00
#
_symmetry.space_group_name_H-M   'P 1'
#
loop_
_entity.id
_entity.type
_entity.pdbx_description
1 polymer ?
#
loop_
_entity_poly.entity_id
_entity_poly.type
_entity_poly.pdbx_seq_one_letter_code
_entity_poly.pdbx_strand_id
1 'polypeptide(L)'
;DGTKYDGNFVAKMNQDKKVAPVFAIGYQHTVGDNWGFSAELGARITSVTLFITGQETLSASDFTKFETDLAEINRDLHDFNAIPFLSLAVSYRF
;
A
#
# COMPACT_ATOMS: atom_id res chain seq x y z
N ASP A 1 -1.51 9.18 20.22
CA ASP A 1 -1.11 10.60 20.08
C ASP A 1 -0.64 10.86 18.68
N GLY A 2 -1.06 11.96 18.08
CA GLY A 2 -0.63 12.36 16.74
C GLY A 2 0.01 13.73 16.78
N THR A 3 1.25 13.84 16.30
CA THR A 3 1.90 15.13 16.05
C THR A 3 1.35 15.70 14.75
N LYS A 4 0.89 16.95 14.77
CA LYS A 4 0.43 17.64 13.56
C LYS A 4 1.57 18.47 12.99
N TYR A 5 1.83 18.31 11.71
CA TYR A 5 2.75 19.14 10.93
C TYR A 5 1.95 19.89 9.86
N ASP A 6 2.18 21.20 9.72
CA ASP A 6 1.54 22.04 8.70
C ASP A 6 2.55 22.37 7.59
N GLY A 7 2.21 22.09 6.33
CA GLY A 7 3.11 22.28 5.19
C GLY A 7 2.64 21.58 3.91
N ASN A 8 3.39 21.75 2.83
CA ASN A 8 3.18 21.03 1.57
C ASN A 8 4.10 19.82 1.52
N PHE A 9 3.53 18.64 1.69
CA PHE A 9 4.25 17.37 1.68
C PHE A 9 3.87 16.54 0.45
N VAL A 10 4.85 15.83 -0.09
CA VAL A 10 4.61 14.79 -1.11
C VAL A 10 4.97 13.45 -0.50
N ALA A 11 3.99 12.56 -0.41
CA ALA A 11 4.16 11.20 0.06
C ALA A 11 4.26 10.23 -1.14
N LYS A 12 5.23 9.33 -1.11
CA LYS A 12 5.40 8.22 -2.04
C LYS A 12 5.55 6.92 -1.28
N MET A 13 4.83 5.90 -1.70
CA MET A 13 4.91 4.56 -1.13
C MET A 13 5.43 3.60 -2.19
N ASN A 14 6.50 2.86 -1.86
CA ASN A 14 7.10 1.88 -2.75
C ASN A 14 7.03 0.50 -2.12
N GLN A 15 6.69 -0.52 -2.91
CA GLN A 15 6.81 -1.91 -2.50
C GLN A 15 8.28 -2.35 -2.57
N ASP A 16 8.80 -2.94 -1.50
CA ASP A 16 10.24 -3.24 -1.39
C ASP A 16 10.69 -4.40 -2.29
N LYS A 17 9.76 -5.30 -2.62
CA LYS A 17 10.00 -6.46 -3.46
C LYS A 17 9.29 -6.33 -4.79
N LYS A 18 10.02 -6.55 -5.89
CA LYS A 18 9.45 -6.57 -7.25
C LYS A 18 8.52 -7.76 -7.49
N VAL A 19 8.78 -8.88 -6.80
CA VAL A 19 7.97 -10.10 -6.85
C VAL A 19 7.61 -10.47 -5.42
N ALA A 20 6.33 -10.77 -5.18
CA ALA A 20 5.81 -11.08 -3.87
C ALA A 20 4.78 -12.23 -3.96
N PRO A 21 4.76 -13.18 -3.00
CA PRO A 21 3.70 -14.16 -2.89
C PRO A 21 2.34 -13.50 -2.71
N VAL A 22 1.30 -14.13 -3.25
CA VAL A 22 -0.10 -13.68 -3.11
C VAL A 22 -0.94 -14.85 -2.65
N PHE A 23 -1.77 -14.60 -1.63
CA PHE A 23 -2.84 -15.50 -1.22
C PHE A 23 -4.16 -14.80 -1.47
N ALA A 24 -5.05 -15.43 -2.24
CA ALA A 24 -6.36 -14.87 -2.56
C ALA A 24 -7.42 -15.96 -2.57
N ILE A 25 -8.63 -15.58 -2.17
CA ILE A 25 -9.85 -16.34 -2.36
C ILE A 25 -10.75 -15.55 -3.29
N GLY A 26 -11.45 -16.24 -4.19
CA GLY A 26 -12.26 -15.57 -5.18
C GLY A 26 -13.52 -16.34 -5.53
N TYR A 27 -14.50 -15.59 -6.04
CA TYR A 27 -15.70 -16.12 -6.66
C TYR A 27 -15.67 -15.79 -8.14
N GLN A 28 -15.99 -16.78 -8.98
CA GLN A 28 -16.13 -16.61 -10.42
C GLN A 28 -17.52 -17.07 -10.85
N HIS A 29 -18.15 -16.28 -11.70
CA HIS A 29 -19.45 -16.58 -12.29
C HIS A 29 -19.41 -16.38 -13.80
N THR A 30 -19.88 -17.38 -14.53
CA THR A 30 -20.01 -17.32 -15.99
C THR A 30 -21.43 -16.92 -16.35
N VAL A 31 -21.57 -15.96 -17.26
CA VAL A 31 -22.85 -15.46 -17.77
C VAL A 31 -22.94 -15.81 -19.26
N GLY A 32 -23.83 -16.74 -19.60
CA GLY A 32 -23.89 -17.33 -20.93
C GLY A 32 -22.64 -18.16 -21.27
N ASP A 33 -22.34 -18.31 -22.55
CA ASP A 33 -21.23 -19.18 -23.00
C ASP A 33 -19.88 -18.46 -23.09
N ASN A 34 -19.89 -17.13 -23.14
CA ASN A 34 -18.72 -16.33 -23.51
C ASN A 34 -18.24 -15.37 -22.43
N TRP A 35 -19.09 -14.93 -21.48
CA TRP A 35 -18.71 -13.92 -20.49
C TRP A 35 -18.50 -14.51 -19.11
N GLY A 36 -17.54 -13.94 -18.36
CA GLY A 36 -17.32 -14.29 -16.96
C GLY A 36 -17.00 -13.05 -16.14
N PHE A 37 -17.39 -13.09 -14.87
CA PHE A 37 -17.09 -12.09 -13.86
C PHE A 37 -16.36 -12.78 -12.71
N SER A 38 -15.36 -12.13 -12.15
CA SER A 38 -14.72 -12.60 -10.91
C SER A 38 -14.51 -11.47 -9.92
N ALA A 39 -14.55 -11.85 -8.64
CA ALA A 39 -14.20 -11.01 -7.52
C ALA A 39 -13.22 -11.77 -6.64
N GLU A 40 -12.11 -11.15 -6.27
CA GLU A 40 -11.06 -11.76 -5.45
C GLU A 40 -10.71 -10.85 -4.26
N LEU A 41 -10.65 -11.44 -3.07
CA LEU A 41 -10.09 -10.83 -1.88
C LEU A 41 -8.80 -11.56 -1.54
N GLY A 42 -7.73 -10.82 -1.31
CA GLY A 42 -6.46 -11.44 -0.98
C GLY A 42 -5.50 -10.51 -0.27
N ALA A 43 -4.32 -11.03 0.00
CA ALA A 43 -3.19 -10.27 0.51
C ALA A 43 -1.92 -10.62 -0.26
N ARG A 44 -1.13 -9.60 -0.53
CA ARG A 44 0.23 -9.73 -1.06
C ARG A 44 1.21 -9.72 0.10
N ILE A 45 2.07 -10.73 0.20
CA ILE A 45 3.05 -10.83 1.28
C ILE A 45 4.29 -10.03 0.90
N THR A 46 4.34 -8.79 1.35
CA THR A 46 5.42 -7.82 1.09
C THR A 46 5.31 -6.66 2.08
N SER A 47 6.40 -5.94 2.27
CA SER A 47 6.44 -4.65 2.96
C SER A 47 6.47 -3.49 1.97
N VAL A 48 6.21 -2.29 2.49
CA VAL A 48 6.31 -1.02 1.78
C VAL A 48 7.17 -0.05 2.56
N THR A 49 7.86 0.83 1.83
CA THR A 49 8.56 1.98 2.41
C THR A 49 7.85 3.27 1.99
N LEU A 50 7.58 4.12 2.97
CA LEU A 50 7.05 5.47 2.82
C LEU A 50 8.20 6.48 2.74
N PHE A 51 8.16 7.30 1.70
CA PHE A 51 9.06 8.43 1.48
C PHE A 51 8.23 9.72 1.53
N ILE A 52 8.63 10.68 2.35
CA ILE A 52 8.01 12.01 2.38
C ILE A 52 9.08 13.05 2.04
N THR A 53 8.72 14.01 1.18
CA THR A 53 9.52 15.18 0.83
C THR A 53 8.73 16.47 1.14
N GLY A 54 9.40 17.59 1.42
CA GLY A 54 8.78 18.87 1.80
C GLY A 54 9.01 19.26 3.27
N GLN A 55 9.56 18.33 4.07
CA GLN A 55 9.87 18.52 5.47
C GLN A 55 11.05 19.48 5.72
N GLU A 56 11.86 19.77 4.71
CA GLU A 56 12.96 20.73 4.79
C GLU A 56 12.52 22.17 5.09
N THR A 57 11.22 22.46 4.94
CA THR A 57 10.62 23.75 5.29
C THR A 57 10.25 23.87 6.76
N LEU A 58 10.33 22.78 7.54
CA LEU A 58 10.05 22.76 8.97
C LEU A 58 11.19 23.41 9.77
N SER A 59 10.89 23.79 11.02
CA SER A 59 11.94 24.18 11.97
C SER A 59 12.91 23.01 12.21
N ALA A 60 14.17 23.30 12.58
CA ALA A 60 15.16 22.24 12.81
C ALA A 60 14.73 21.21 13.87
N SER A 61 14.01 21.65 14.91
CA SER A 61 13.45 20.76 15.93
C SER A 61 12.32 19.91 15.40
N ASP A 62 11.44 20.46 14.55
CA ASP A 62 10.30 19.73 14.01
C ASP A 62 10.74 18.77 12.89
N PHE A 63 11.73 19.15 12.08
CA PHE A 63 12.37 18.28 11.10
C PHE A 63 12.95 17.02 11.76
N THR A 64 13.71 17.18 12.86
CA THR A 64 14.32 16.04 13.55
C THR A 64 13.27 15.09 14.12
N LYS A 65 12.18 15.63 14.69
CA LYS A 65 11.04 14.83 15.14
C LYS A 65 10.35 14.13 13.98
N PHE A 66 10.08 14.85 12.90
CA PHE A 66 9.44 14.32 11.71
C PHE A 66 10.22 13.13 11.11
N GLU A 67 11.55 13.23 11.01
CA GLU A 67 12.40 12.13 10.52
C GLU A 67 12.37 10.92 11.47
N THR A 68 12.28 11.16 12.78
CA THR A 68 12.12 10.09 13.78
C THR A 68 10.77 9.41 13.60
N ASP A 69 9.68 10.19 13.53
CA ASP A 69 8.32 9.68 13.33
C ASP A 69 8.21 8.91 12.00
N LEU A 70 8.83 9.39 10.92
CA LEU A 70 8.85 8.70 9.62
C LEU A 70 9.64 7.38 9.69
N ALA A 71 10.75 7.34 10.43
CA ALA A 71 11.51 6.11 10.65
C ALA A 71 10.70 5.07 11.46
N GLU A 72 9.95 5.52 12.48
CA GLU A 72 9.05 4.66 13.24
C GLU A 72 7.91 4.12 12.39
N ILE A 73 7.26 4.98 11.59
CA ILE A 73 6.20 4.56 10.65
C ILE A 73 6.74 3.50 9.68
N ASN A 74 7.93 3.71 9.11
CA ASN A 74 8.52 2.74 8.19
C ASN A 74 8.84 1.41 8.88
N ARG A 75 9.34 1.43 10.12
CA ARG A 75 9.56 0.21 10.90
C ARG A 75 8.25 -0.56 11.09
N ASP A 76 7.18 0.13 11.47
CA ASP A 76 5.87 -0.49 11.67
C ASP A 76 5.29 -1.05 10.36
N LEU A 77 5.51 -0.35 9.23
CA LEU A 77 5.15 -0.83 7.89
C LEU A 77 5.95 -2.07 7.45
N HIS A 78 7.17 -2.26 7.96
CA HIS A 78 7.96 -3.47 7.72
C HIS A 78 7.51 -4.65 8.60
N ASP A 79 6.99 -4.40 9.80
CA ASP A 79 6.42 -5.43 10.67
C ASP A 79 5.11 -6.00 10.08
N PHE A 80 4.34 -5.17 9.38
CA PHE A 80 3.16 -5.61 8.61
C PHE A 80 3.54 -6.05 7.18
N ASN A 81 3.88 -7.32 7.03
CA ASN A 81 4.27 -7.92 5.76
C ASN A 81 3.11 -8.35 4.85
N ALA A 82 1.90 -7.82 5.03
CA ALA A 82 0.72 -8.22 4.27
C ALA A 82 -0.09 -7.00 3.81
N ILE A 83 -0.18 -6.80 2.49
CA ILE A 83 -0.99 -5.75 1.87
C ILE A 83 -2.30 -6.37 1.36
N PRO A 84 -3.46 -6.08 1.99
CA PRO A 84 -4.74 -6.58 1.51
C PRO A 84 -5.15 -5.91 0.20
N PHE A 85 -5.89 -6.62 -0.65
CA PHE A 85 -6.47 -6.08 -1.88
C PHE A 85 -7.83 -6.70 -2.18
N LEU A 86 -8.62 -5.97 -2.97
CA LEU A 86 -9.84 -6.43 -3.62
C LEU A 86 -9.67 -6.25 -5.13
N SER A 87 -9.99 -7.28 -5.91
CA SER A 87 -9.93 -7.28 -7.37
C SER A 87 -11.30 -7.63 -7.95
N LEU A 88 -11.66 -6.96 -9.04
CA LEU A 88 -12.84 -7.27 -9.85
C LEU A 88 -12.37 -7.43 -11.31
N ALA A 89 -12.79 -8.49 -11.97
CA ALA A 89 -12.42 -8.74 -13.36
C ALA A 89 -13.59 -9.22 -14.21
N VAL A 90 -13.47 -8.96 -15.51
CA VAL A 90 -14.37 -9.44 -16.56
C VAL A 90 -13.55 -10.22 -17.58
N SER A 91 -14.01 -11.42 -17.93
CA SER A 91 -13.37 -12.30 -18.91
C SER A 91 -14.28 -12.56 -20.09
N TYR A 92 -13.70 -12.71 -21.28
CA TYR A 92 -14.40 -13.15 -22.49
C TYR A 92 -13.72 -14.40 -23.08
N ARG A 93 -14.53 -15.40 -23.43
CA ARG A 93 -14.10 -16.63 -24.11
C ARG A 93 -14.61 -16.62 -25.55
N PHE A 94 -13.68 -16.69 -26.50
CA PHE A 94 -13.95 -16.86 -27.94
C PHE A 94 -14.22 -18.33 -28.28
#